data_AF-A0AAD9L061-F1
#
_entry.id   AF-A0AAD9L061-F1
#
_cell.length_a   1.000
_cell.length_b   1.000
_cell.length_c   1.000
_cell.angle_alpha   90.00
_cell.angle_beta   90.00
_cell.angle_gamma   90.00
#
_symmetry.space_group_name_H-M   'P 1'
#
loop_
_entity.id
_entity.type
_entity.pdbx_description
1 polymer ?
#
loop_
_entity_poly.entity_id
_entity_poly.type
_entity_poly.pdbx_seq_one_letter_code
_entity_poly.pdbx_strand_id
1 'polypeptide(L)'
;MLSAVLVPVIKDKAGKISSKDNYHPIALASVFSKIIEVIILGRIEIFLDTNSNQFGFKKKHGTDQCIYVLKEIIDLYRTLNDSVFVCFS
;
A
#
# COMPACT_ATOMS: atom_id res chain seq x y z
N MET A 1 25.37 -13.92 2.12
CA MET A 1 24.93 -13.59 3.50
C MET A 1 23.58 -12.89 3.41
N LEU A 2 22.61 -13.27 4.23
CA LEU A 2 21.34 -12.57 4.34
C LEU A 2 21.57 -11.26 5.09
N SER A 3 21.36 -10.13 4.42
CA SER A 3 21.52 -8.81 5.00
C SER A 3 20.48 -7.84 4.44
N ALA A 4 20.21 -6.79 5.21
CA ALA A 4 19.41 -5.65 4.79
C ALA A 4 20.15 -4.36 5.16
N VAL A 5 20.14 -3.38 4.26
CA VAL A 5 20.74 -2.06 4.49
C VAL A 5 19.64 -1.01 4.51
N LEU A 6 19.64 -0.15 5.53
CA LEU A 6 18.71 0.98 5.59
C LEU A 6 19.20 2.09 4.67
N VAL A 7 18.36 2.46 3.70
CA VAL A 7 18.62 3.55 2.77
C VAL A 7 17.54 4.61 2.92
N PRO A 8 17.90 5.87 3.26
CA PRO A 8 16.93 6.95 3.33
C PRO A 8 16.50 7.36 1.92
N VAL A 9 15.18 7.43 1.68
CA VAL A 9 14.59 7.91 0.43
C VAL A 9 13.84 9.21 0.70
N ILE A 10 14.01 10.20 -0.18
CA ILE A 10 13.31 11.48 -0.09
C ILE A 10 11.82 11.26 -0.42
N LYS A 11 10.91 11.69 0.46
CA LYS A 11 9.46 11.60 0.28
C LYS A 11 8.96 12.59 -0.75
N ASP A 12 9.31 13.86 -0.56
CA ASP A 12 8.91 14.98 -1.39
C ASP A 12 10.15 15.67 -1.96
N LYS A 13 10.32 15.55 -3.27
CA LYS A 13 11.43 16.17 -4.01
C LYS A 13 11.30 17.70 -4.10
N ALA A 14 10.09 18.24 -4.02
CA ALA A 14 9.82 19.67 -3.99
C ALA A 14 9.89 20.26 -2.57
N GLY A 15 9.87 19.40 -1.56
CA GLY A 15 9.95 19.77 -0.15
C GLY A 15 11.37 20.12 0.32
N LYS A 16 11.48 20.47 1.61
CA LYS A 16 12.75 20.86 2.22
C LYS A 16 13.64 19.63 2.43
N ILE A 17 14.72 19.52 1.66
CA ILE A 17 15.69 18.40 1.71
C ILE A 17 16.42 18.32 3.07
N SER A 18 16.54 19.44 3.79
CA SER A 18 17.12 19.49 5.13
C SER A 18 16.15 19.13 6.25
N SER A 19 14.87 18.89 5.94
CA SER A 19 13.91 18.40 6.94
C SER A 19 14.07 16.90 7.14
N LYS A 20 14.28 16.48 8.39
CA LYS A 20 14.32 15.06 8.77
C LYS A 20 13.02 14.33 8.39
N ASP A 21 11.89 15.03 8.47
CA ASP A 21 10.57 14.44 8.18
C ASP A 21 10.37 14.11 6.70
N ASN A 22 11.20 14.68 5.81
CA ASN A 22 11.18 14.44 4.37
C ASN A 22 11.93 13.16 3.96
N TYR A 23 12.41 12.36 4.91
CA TYR A 23 13.05 11.07 4.62
C TYR A 23 12.18 9.91 5.08
N HIS A 24 12.08 8.90 4.22
CA HIS A 24 11.49 7.60 4.51
C HIS A 24 12.58 6.53 4.36
N PRO A 25 13.10 5.98 5.47
CA PRO A 25 14.09 4.92 5.40
C PRO A 25 13.44 3.62 4.89
N ILE A 26 14.02 3.03 3.85
CA ILE A 26 13.63 1.72 3.33
C ILE A 26 14.72 0.69 3.64
N ALA A 27 14.31 -0.54 3.96
CA ALA A 27 15.23 -1.65 4.11
C ALA A 27 15.45 -2.32 2.76
N LEU A 28 16.65 -2.18 2.19
CA LEU A 28 17.04 -2.89 0.98
C LEU A 28 17.60 -4.25 1.35
N ALA A 29 16.78 -5.27 1.16
CA ALA A 29 17.17 -6.66 1.33
C ALA A 29 18.15 -7.11 0.23
N SER A 30 19.14 -7.92 0.60
CA SER A 30 20.07 -8.56 -0.33
C SER A 30 19.34 -9.39 -1.39
N VAL A 31 19.97 -9.62 -2.54
CA VAL A 31 19.40 -10.42 -3.65
C VAL A 31 18.98 -11.81 -3.17
N PHE A 32 19.80 -12.46 -2.34
CA PHE A 32 19.47 -13.77 -1.77
C PHE A 32 18.24 -13.73 -0.86
N SER A 33 18.05 -12.66 -0.07
CA SER A 33 16.84 -12.47 0.74
C SER A 33 15.59 -12.39 -0.13
N LYS A 34 15.64 -11.59 -1.20
CA LYS A 34 14.51 -11.45 -2.14
C LYS A 34 14.13 -12.76 -2.82
N ILE A 35 15.12 -13.58 -3.20
CA ILE A 35 14.86 -14.91 -3.79
C ILE A 35 14.11 -15.78 -2.78
N ILE A 36 14.54 -15.80 -1.52
CA ILE A 36 13.87 -16.57 -0.47
C ILE A 36 12.45 -16.03 -0.22
N GLU A 37 12.28 -14.71 -0.15
CA GLU A 37 10.97 -14.06 0.01
C GLU A 37 9.99 -14.46 -1.11
N VAL A 38 10.43 -14.49 -2.36
CA VAL A 38 9.60 -14.91 -3.50
C VAL A 38 9.21 -16.39 -3.39
N ILE A 39 10.14 -17.27 -3.01
CA ILE A 39 9.87 -18.70 -2.82
C ILE A 39 8.87 -18.90 -1.67
N ILE A 40 9.03 -18.18 -0.56
CA ILE A 40 8.10 -18.24 0.58
C ILE A 40 6.73 -17.74 0.15
N LEU A 41 6.65 -16.57 -0.49
CA LEU A 41 5.41 -15.97 -0.95
C LEU A 41 4.63 -16.94 -1.84
N GLY A 42 5.29 -17.57 -2.82
CA GLY A 42 4.64 -18.54 -3.71
C GLY A 42 4.11 -19.79 -2.99
N ARG A 43 4.67 -20.15 -1.83
CA ARG A 43 4.17 -21.26 -1.00
C ARG A 43 3.02 -20.86 -0.10
N ILE A 44 3.03 -19.62 0.42
CA ILE A 44 2.01 -19.14 1.35
C ILE A 44 0.81 -18.49 0.65
N GLU A 45 0.95 -18.02 -0.61
CA GLU A 45 -0.09 -17.28 -1.34
C GLU A 45 -1.43 -18.03 -1.36
N ILE A 46 -1.40 -19.36 -1.46
CA ILE A 46 -2.60 -20.20 -1.46
C ILE A 46 -3.35 -20.25 -0.12
N PHE A 47 -2.69 -19.87 0.98
CA PHE A 47 -3.25 -19.83 2.33
C PHE A 47 -3.61 -18.41 2.79
N LEU A 48 -3.27 -17.39 2.00
CA LEU A 48 -3.59 -16.00 2.28
C LEU A 48 -5.02 -15.71 1.81
N ASP A 49 -5.98 -15.89 2.71
CA ASP A 49 -7.35 -15.46 2.45
C ASP A 49 -7.46 -13.93 2.61
N THR A 50 -8.22 -13.28 1.73
CA THR A 50 -8.32 -11.81 1.67
C THR A 50 -9.76 -11.36 1.54
N ASN A 51 -10.07 -10.22 2.16
CA ASN A 51 -11.41 -9.65 2.06
C ASN A 51 -11.65 -9.06 0.65
N SER A 52 -12.92 -9.00 0.21
CA SER A 52 -13.32 -8.28 -1.00
C SER A 52 -12.97 -6.79 -0.95
N ASN A 53 -13.01 -6.20 0.25
CA ASN A 53 -12.75 -4.79 0.48
C ASN A 53 -11.24 -4.49 0.69
N GLN A 54 -10.38 -5.52 0.61
CA GLN A 54 -8.94 -5.38 0.68
C GLN A 54 -8.36 -5.17 -0.72
N PHE A 55 -7.98 -3.94 -1.03
CA PHE A 55 -7.40 -3.58 -2.33
C PHE A 55 -5.86 -3.50 -2.31
N GLY A 56 -5.27 -3.30 -1.11
CA GLY A 56 -3.82 -3.20 -0.94
C GLY A 56 -3.12 -4.54 -1.02
N PHE A 57 -2.03 -4.60 -1.79
CA PHE A 57 -1.14 -5.78 -1.92
C PHE A 57 -1.85 -7.09 -2.32
N LYS A 58 -3.00 -6.97 -2.99
CA LYS A 58 -3.80 -8.11 -3.46
C LYS A 58 -3.65 -8.26 -4.97
N LYS A 59 -3.48 -9.50 -5.42
CA LYS A 59 -3.32 -9.82 -6.84
C LYS A 59 -4.53 -9.33 -7.65
N LYS A 60 -4.27 -8.69 -8.80
CA LYS A 60 -5.30 -8.12 -9.71
C LYS A 60 -6.18 -7.02 -9.07
N HIS A 61 -5.75 -6.45 -7.94
CA HIS A 61 -6.44 -5.30 -7.33
C HIS A 61 -5.52 -4.09 -7.32
N GLY A 62 -6.11 -2.91 -7.45
CA GLY A 62 -5.42 -1.64 -7.48
C GLY A 62 -6.14 -0.56 -6.66
N THR A 63 -5.46 0.56 -6.45
CA THR A 63 -6.04 1.70 -5.71
C THR A 63 -7.15 2.39 -6.50
N ASP A 64 -7.15 2.27 -7.82
CA ASP A 64 -8.20 2.71 -8.74
C ASP A 64 -9.55 2.04 -8.45
N GLN A 65 -9.55 0.73 -8.20
CA GLN A 65 -10.76 -0.01 -7.85
C GLN A 65 -11.32 0.44 -6.49
N CYS A 66 -10.44 0.70 -5.51
CA CYS A 66 -10.85 1.26 -4.22
C CYS A 66 -11.51 2.64 -4.37
N ILE A 67 -10.90 3.52 -5.17
CA ILE A 67 -11.45 4.85 -5.48
C ILE A 67 -12.80 4.73 -6.20
N TYR A 68 -12.94 3.78 -7.13
CA TYR A 68 -14.20 3.54 -7.83
C TYR A 68 -15.32 3.12 -6.86
N VAL A 69 -15.06 2.12 -6.01
CA VAL A 69 -16.04 1.68 -5.01
C VAL A 69 -16.42 2.81 -4.06
N LEU A 70 -15.45 3.63 -3.64
CA LEU A 70 -15.73 4.79 -2.80
C LEU A 70 -16.66 5.80 -3.48
N LYS A 71 -16.46 6.07 -4.78
CA LYS A 71 -17.31 6.98 -5.56
C LYS A 71 -18.74 6.45 -5.69
N GLU A 72 -18.90 5.18 -6.02
CA GLU A 72 -20.22 4.53 -6.12
C GLU A 72 -20.99 4.61 -4.80
N ILE A 73 -20.31 4.39 -3.67
CA ILE A 73 -20.92 4.53 -2.35
C ILE A 73 -21.37 5.98 -2.11
N ILE A 74 -20.51 6.96 -2.41
CA ILE A 74 -20.85 8.38 -2.26
C ILE A 74 -22.08 8.74 -3.12
N ASP A 75 -22.11 8.30 -4.37
CA ASP A 75 -23.20 8.60 -5.29
C ASP A 75 -24.50 7.92 -4.85
N LEU A 76 -24.44 6.68 -4.36
CA LEU A 76 -25.60 5.98 -3.80
C LEU A 76 -26.22 6.76 -2.64
N TYR A 77 -25.44 7.16 -1.63
CA TYR A 77 -25.98 7.91 -0.49
C TYR A 77 -26.47 9.31 -0.86
N ARG A 78 -25.85 9.95 -1.87
CA ARG A 78 -26.35 11.22 -2.42
C ARG A 78 -27.71 11.06 -3.12
N THR A 79 -27.92 9.98 -3.87
CA THR A 79 -29.24 9.71 -4.49
C THR A 79 -30.33 9.46 -3.45
N LEU A 80 -29.96 8.94 -2.28
CA LEU A 80 -30.86 8.74 -1.14
C LEU A 80 -31.07 10.03 -0.32
N ASN A 81 -30.47 11.15 -0.73
CA ASN A 81 -30.52 12.44 -0.04
C ASN A 81 -29.98 12.39 1.40
N ASP A 82 -29.07 11.45 1.67
CA ASP A 82 -28.43 11.26 2.96
C ASP A 82 -27.05 11.95 3.01
N SER A 83 -26.60 12.26 4.22
CA SER A 83 -25.30 12.90 4.46
C SER A 83 -24.16 11.89 4.43
N VAL A 84 -23.08 12.22 3.70
CA VAL A 84 -21.86 11.41 3.63
C VAL A 84 -20.73 12.12 4.36
N PHE A 85 -20.10 11.43 5.30
CA PHE A 85 -18.94 11.92 6.04
C PHE A 85 -17.70 11.08 5.71
N VAL A 86 -16.55 11.74 5.57
CA VAL A 86 -15.26 11.09 5.33
C VAL A 86 -14.32 11.45 6.48
N CYS A 87 -13.65 10.44 7.04
CA CYS A 87 -12.64 10.61 8.08
C CYS A 87 -11.30 10.09 7.56
N PHE A 88 -10.23 10.82 7.85
CA PHE A 88 -8.86 10.40 7.60
C PHE A 88 -8.23 10.08 8.96
N SER A 89 -7.60 8.90 9.05
CA SER A 89 -6.85 8.44 10.23
C SER A 89 -5.37 8.79 10.11
#